data_AF-A0AAV2K7X2-F1
#
_entry.id   AF-A0AAV2K7X2-F1
#
_cell.length_a   1.000
_cell.length_b   1.000
_cell.length_c   1.000
_cell.angle_alpha   90.00
_cell.angle_beta   90.00
_cell.angle_gamma   90.00
#
_symmetry.space_group_name_H-M   'P 1'
#
loop_
_entity.id
_entity.type
_entity.pdbx_description
1 polymer ?
#
loop_
_entity_poly.entity_id
_entity_poly.type
_entity_poly.pdbx_seq_one_letter_code
_entity_poly.pdbx_strand_id
1 'polypeptide(L)'
;MQAKKRYLLVSVGAGLLFLLYLWALQVEDYHHPNHQTQNHISHSPQSPQQHQQQHQEQHQEQHQEQHQEQHQQHQEQHQEQHQEQHQEQHQEQHQEQHQQQHQQQHQEQHQEQSYHQQLFRADGVESFRSGPLPRPRRGPKQWSRSRASLEPYLEGGEQEEDSPQLQHQHTSPRERRAIRDNIYRNRRCRMETCFDFSRCQSGFRVYVYPAQRGDAVSESYQKILSAIKESRFHTSDPAKACLFVPAVDTLDRDLLSAQYVQNARSRIQSLPMWNDGKNHLIFNLYSGTWPDYSEELGFEVGQAMLAKASADTVNFRPNFDISIPLFPKEHPLKGEAQAGYVALSDAPPSRKYLLVFKGKRYLTGIGSETRNALYHIHNGDDILLLTTCKHGKDWERHKDSRCDRDNLQYSR
;
A
#
# COMPACT_ATOMS: atom_id res chain seq x y z
N MET A 1 -42.40 36.74 -37.81
CA MET A 1 -43.18 35.50 -38.04
C MET A 1 -42.37 34.19 -37.91
N GLN A 2 -41.08 34.21 -37.53
CA GLN A 2 -40.26 32.98 -37.44
C GLN A 2 -40.32 32.24 -36.09
N ALA A 3 -40.62 32.91 -34.97
CA ALA A 3 -40.67 32.26 -33.65
C ALA A 3 -41.87 31.30 -33.49
N LYS A 4 -43.04 31.66 -34.06
CA LYS A 4 -44.25 30.82 -33.97
C LYS A 4 -44.13 29.49 -34.74
N LYS A 5 -43.30 29.42 -35.79
CA LYS A 5 -43.05 28.18 -36.55
C LYS A 5 -42.16 27.19 -35.79
N ARG A 6 -41.21 27.68 -34.98
CA ARG A 6 -40.31 26.81 -34.20
C ARG A 6 -41.03 26.14 -33.02
N TYR A 7 -41.96 26.85 -32.39
CA TYR A 7 -42.76 26.29 -31.29
C TYR A 7 -43.73 25.20 -31.76
N LEU A 8 -44.27 25.33 -32.98
CA LEU A 8 -45.14 24.32 -33.57
C LEU A 8 -44.39 23.02 -33.88
N LEU A 9 -43.16 23.12 -34.39
CA LEU A 9 -42.31 21.96 -34.70
C LEU A 9 -41.89 21.18 -33.44
N VAL A 10 -41.52 21.88 -32.36
CA VAL A 10 -41.13 21.25 -31.09
C VAL A 10 -42.33 20.58 -30.41
N SER A 11 -43.51 21.21 -30.47
CA SER A 11 -44.74 20.66 -29.87
C SER A 11 -45.26 19.42 -30.63
N VAL A 12 -45.20 19.44 -31.97
CA VAL A 12 -45.58 18.28 -32.79
C VAL A 12 -44.60 17.12 -32.63
N GLY A 13 -43.31 17.41 -32.49
CA GLY A 13 -42.28 16.39 -32.21
C GLY A 13 -42.48 15.69 -30.87
N ALA A 14 -42.76 16.46 -29.81
CA ALA A 14 -43.04 15.90 -28.48
C ALA A 14 -44.34 15.06 -28.46
N GLY A 15 -45.38 15.49 -29.18
CA GLY A 15 -46.63 14.73 -29.30
C GLY A 15 -46.46 13.39 -30.03
N LEU A 16 -45.65 13.36 -31.10
CA LEU A 16 -45.36 12.12 -31.84
C LEU A 16 -44.55 11.12 -31.00
N LEU A 17 -43.57 11.58 -30.23
CA LEU A 17 -42.81 10.72 -29.32
C LEU A 17 -43.69 10.15 -28.20
N PHE A 18 -44.62 10.94 -27.67
CA PHE A 18 -45.56 10.48 -26.65
C PHE A 18 -46.54 9.44 -27.21
N LEU A 19 -47.01 9.61 -28.45
CA LEU A 19 -47.89 8.64 -29.11
C LEU A 19 -47.16 7.33 -29.46
N LEU A 20 -45.89 7.40 -29.87
CA LEU A 20 -45.05 6.19 -30.07
C LEU A 20 -44.78 5.46 -28.76
N TYR A 21 -44.57 6.19 -27.67
CA TYR A 21 -44.41 5.61 -26.33
C TYR A 21 -45.68 4.90 -25.85
N LEU A 22 -46.86 5.52 -26.04
CA LEU A 22 -48.14 4.89 -25.71
C LEU A 22 -48.46 3.69 -26.61
N TRP A 23 -48.07 3.73 -27.89
CA TRP A 23 -48.23 2.60 -28.81
C TRP A 23 -47.33 1.42 -28.40
N ALA A 24 -46.09 1.69 -28.00
CA ALA A 24 -45.17 0.66 -27.50
C ALA A 24 -45.70 -0.03 -26.23
N LEU A 25 -46.35 0.71 -25.33
CA LEU A 25 -46.96 0.16 -24.11
C LEU A 25 -48.22 -0.70 -24.37
N GLN A 26 -48.89 -0.53 -25.52
CA GLN A 26 -50.07 -1.33 -25.88
C GLN A 26 -49.75 -2.61 -26.66
N VAL A 27 -48.51 -2.75 -27.17
CA VAL A 27 -48.09 -3.92 -27.95
C VAL A 27 -47.67 -5.09 -27.06
N GLU A 28 -47.48 -4.89 -25.76
CA GLU A 28 -47.09 -5.95 -24.83
C GLU A 28 -48.25 -6.89 -24.42
N ASP A 29 -49.50 -6.57 -24.81
CA ASP A 29 -50.70 -7.32 -24.37
C ASP A 29 -51.47 -8.09 -25.47
N TYR A 30 -51.06 -8.08 -26.74
CA TYR A 30 -51.79 -8.81 -27.79
C TYR A 30 -50.86 -9.43 -28.84
N HIS A 31 -50.49 -10.70 -28.65
CA HIS A 31 -50.68 -11.73 -29.69
C HIS A 31 -50.30 -13.13 -29.18
N HIS A 32 -51.33 -13.88 -28.79
CA HIS A 32 -51.35 -15.33 -28.98
C HIS A 32 -51.85 -15.59 -30.42
N PRO A 33 -51.18 -16.46 -31.20
CA PRO A 33 -51.93 -17.39 -32.04
C PRO A 33 -51.50 -18.83 -31.78
N ASN A 34 -52.52 -19.67 -31.76
CA ASN A 34 -52.48 -21.10 -31.51
C ASN A 34 -52.37 -21.82 -32.87
N HIS A 35 -51.40 -22.72 -33.05
CA HIS A 35 -51.53 -23.82 -34.02
C HIS A 35 -50.76 -25.07 -33.56
N GLN A 36 -51.51 -26.16 -33.53
CA GLN A 36 -51.25 -27.50 -33.01
C GLN A 36 -50.00 -28.21 -33.56
N THR A 37 -49.28 -28.93 -32.70
CA THR A 37 -48.81 -30.30 -33.00
C THR A 37 -48.52 -31.08 -31.71
N GLN A 38 -48.87 -32.36 -31.73
CA GLN A 38 -48.84 -33.32 -30.61
C GLN A 38 -47.45 -33.47 -29.98
N ASN A 39 -47.38 -33.56 -28.65
CA ASN A 39 -46.60 -34.61 -27.98
C ASN A 39 -46.98 -34.72 -26.50
N HIS A 40 -47.15 -35.98 -26.10
CA HIS A 40 -47.71 -36.43 -24.84
C HIS A 40 -46.56 -36.74 -23.89
N ILE A 41 -46.17 -35.85 -22.97
CA ILE A 41 -45.24 -36.18 -21.87
C ILE A 41 -45.68 -35.46 -20.59
N SER A 42 -45.96 -36.26 -19.56
CA SER A 42 -46.36 -35.87 -18.21
C SER A 42 -45.31 -35.02 -17.50
N HIS A 43 -45.70 -33.84 -16.98
CA HIS A 43 -44.95 -33.16 -15.92
C HIS A 43 -45.89 -32.57 -14.86
N SER A 44 -45.53 -32.83 -13.60
CA SER A 44 -46.20 -32.44 -12.36
C SER A 44 -46.24 -30.90 -12.19
N PRO A 45 -47.26 -30.31 -11.56
CA PRO A 45 -47.30 -28.86 -11.36
C PRO A 45 -46.32 -28.45 -10.26
N GLN A 46 -45.33 -27.62 -10.59
CA GLN A 46 -44.51 -26.90 -9.61
C GLN A 46 -45.38 -25.86 -8.89
N SER A 47 -45.17 -25.74 -7.58
CA SER A 47 -45.92 -24.84 -6.69
C SER A 47 -45.69 -23.35 -7.09
N PRO A 48 -46.72 -22.49 -7.03
CA PRO A 48 -46.60 -21.04 -7.26
C PRO A 48 -45.48 -20.36 -6.46
N GLN A 49 -45.09 -20.92 -5.30
CA GLN A 49 -44.02 -20.40 -4.45
C GLN A 49 -42.63 -20.53 -5.08
N GLN A 50 -42.35 -21.58 -5.85
CA GLN A 50 -41.04 -21.75 -6.49
C GLN A 50 -40.83 -20.75 -7.64
N HIS A 51 -41.89 -20.45 -8.39
CA HIS A 51 -41.83 -19.49 -9.49
C HIS A 51 -41.60 -18.05 -8.97
N GLN A 52 -42.23 -17.69 -7.84
CA GLN A 52 -42.04 -16.38 -7.21
C GLN A 52 -40.62 -16.21 -6.65
N GLN A 53 -40.01 -17.26 -6.10
CA GLN A 53 -38.64 -17.21 -5.59
C GLN A 53 -37.61 -17.05 -6.72
N GLN A 54 -37.78 -17.80 -7.81
CA GLN A 54 -36.90 -17.69 -8.98
C GLN A 54 -36.96 -16.31 -9.63
N HIS A 55 -38.16 -15.72 -9.74
CA HIS A 55 -38.33 -14.40 -10.32
C HIS A 55 -37.73 -13.29 -9.43
N GLN A 56 -37.71 -13.50 -8.12
CA GLN A 56 -37.13 -12.56 -7.15
C GLN A 56 -35.60 -12.63 -7.14
N GLU A 57 -35.02 -13.82 -7.23
CA GLU A 57 -33.57 -14.02 -7.35
C GLU A 57 -33.02 -13.44 -8.66
N GLN A 58 -33.66 -13.73 -9.80
CA GLN A 58 -33.27 -13.15 -11.09
C GLN A 58 -33.32 -11.63 -11.08
N HIS A 59 -34.37 -11.04 -10.53
CA HIS A 59 -34.50 -9.58 -10.50
C HIS A 59 -33.49 -8.92 -9.55
N GLN A 60 -33.04 -9.64 -8.51
CA GLN A 60 -32.04 -9.16 -7.57
C GLN A 60 -30.62 -9.25 -8.16
N GLU A 61 -30.28 -10.35 -8.84
CA GLU A 61 -29.00 -10.50 -9.55
C GLU A 61 -28.86 -9.46 -10.67
N GLN A 62 -29.91 -9.29 -11.48
CA GLN A 62 -29.88 -8.36 -12.61
C GLN A 62 -29.75 -6.90 -12.14
N HIS A 63 -30.40 -6.53 -11.04
CA HIS A 63 -30.28 -5.19 -10.47
C HIS A 63 -28.91 -4.98 -9.79
N GLN A 64 -28.29 -6.03 -9.27
CA GLN A 64 -26.97 -5.96 -8.64
C GLN A 64 -25.85 -5.83 -9.68
N GLU A 65 -25.91 -6.60 -10.77
CA GLU A 65 -24.98 -6.49 -11.90
C GLU A 65 -25.06 -5.10 -12.55
N GLN A 66 -26.27 -4.61 -12.81
CA GLN A 66 -26.47 -3.30 -13.44
C GLN A 66 -25.94 -2.14 -12.57
N HIS A 67 -26.10 -2.24 -11.25
CA HIS A 67 -25.58 -1.24 -10.32
C HIS A 67 -24.05 -1.30 -10.20
N GLN A 68 -23.46 -2.49 -10.35
CA GLN A 68 -22.02 -2.71 -10.31
C GLN A 68 -21.35 -2.20 -11.59
N GLU A 69 -21.94 -2.44 -12.76
CA GLU A 69 -21.47 -1.90 -14.04
C GLU A 69 -21.54 -0.37 -14.08
N GLN A 70 -22.61 0.23 -13.58
CA GLN A 70 -22.73 1.69 -13.49
C GLN A 70 -21.68 2.31 -12.55
N HIS A 71 -21.40 1.65 -11.42
CA HIS A 71 -20.36 2.10 -10.51
C HIS A 71 -18.97 2.02 -11.15
N GLN A 72 -18.70 0.96 -11.90
CA GLN A 72 -17.43 0.77 -12.58
C GLN A 72 -17.23 1.77 -13.72
N GLN A 73 -18.25 2.04 -14.53
CA GLN A 73 -18.21 3.08 -15.56
C GLN A 73 -18.01 4.49 -14.97
N HIS A 74 -18.69 4.80 -13.86
CA HIS A 74 -18.51 6.08 -13.19
C HIS A 74 -17.11 6.24 -12.61
N GLN A 75 -16.55 5.15 -12.05
CA GLN A 75 -15.18 5.14 -11.53
C GLN A 75 -14.14 5.32 -12.63
N GLU A 76 -14.32 4.66 -13.79
CA GLU A 76 -13.43 4.81 -14.94
C GLU A 76 -13.50 6.22 -15.53
N GLN A 77 -14.70 6.80 -15.69
CA GLN A 77 -14.85 8.18 -16.18
C GLN A 77 -14.24 9.21 -15.23
N HIS A 78 -14.42 9.03 -13.92
CA HIS A 78 -13.80 9.92 -12.94
C HIS A 78 -12.28 9.76 -12.95
N GLN A 79 -11.75 8.54 -13.13
CA GLN A 79 -10.32 8.29 -13.21
C GLN A 79 -9.69 8.89 -14.47
N GLU A 80 -10.33 8.77 -15.64
CA GLU A 80 -9.85 9.37 -16.89
C GLU A 80 -9.88 10.90 -16.84
N GLN A 81 -10.97 11.51 -16.38
CA GLN A 81 -11.05 12.97 -16.27
C GLN A 81 -10.02 13.56 -15.31
N HIS A 82 -9.79 12.89 -14.17
CA HIS A 82 -8.82 13.35 -13.19
C HIS A 82 -7.38 13.11 -13.67
N GLN A 83 -7.14 12.04 -14.43
CA GLN A 83 -5.82 11.75 -15.00
C GLN A 83 -5.46 12.76 -16.10
N GLU A 84 -6.36 13.08 -17.02
CA GLU A 84 -6.10 14.05 -18.09
C GLU A 84 -5.86 15.47 -17.54
N GLN A 85 -6.73 15.95 -16.64
CA GLN A 85 -6.59 17.31 -16.10
C GLN A 85 -5.33 17.49 -15.24
N HIS A 86 -4.98 16.49 -14.43
CA HIS A 86 -3.85 16.59 -13.52
C HIS A 86 -2.51 16.30 -14.22
N GLN A 87 -2.51 15.50 -15.28
CA GLN A 87 -1.31 15.20 -16.07
C GLN A 87 -0.90 16.38 -16.94
N GLU A 88 -1.84 17.09 -17.58
CA GLU A 88 -1.48 18.27 -18.39
C GLU A 88 -0.99 19.45 -17.55
N GLN A 89 -1.71 19.81 -16.47
CA GLN A 89 -1.36 21.00 -15.68
C GLN A 89 -0.09 20.83 -14.86
N HIS A 90 0.12 19.65 -14.28
CA HIS A 90 1.23 19.44 -13.34
C HIS A 90 2.52 19.05 -14.06
N GLN A 91 2.44 18.42 -15.24
CA GLN A 91 3.61 18.04 -16.02
C GLN A 91 4.24 19.25 -16.71
N GLU A 92 3.44 20.17 -17.26
CA GLU A 92 3.97 21.41 -17.86
C GLU A 92 4.60 22.33 -16.83
N GLN A 93 3.92 22.60 -15.70
CA GLN A 93 4.47 23.48 -14.66
C GLN A 93 5.75 22.93 -14.03
N HIS A 94 5.80 21.64 -13.74
CA HIS A 94 6.96 21.02 -13.10
C HIS A 94 8.15 20.90 -14.08
N GLN A 95 7.87 20.67 -15.38
CA GLN A 95 8.92 20.61 -16.40
C GLN A 95 9.54 21.99 -16.65
N GLU A 96 8.74 23.05 -16.70
CA GLU A 96 9.25 24.42 -16.83
C GLU A 96 10.06 24.87 -15.61
N GLN A 97 9.55 24.63 -14.39
CA GLN A 97 10.27 25.00 -13.16
C GLN A 97 11.60 24.24 -13.01
N HIS A 98 11.60 22.94 -13.28
CA HIS A 98 12.81 22.14 -13.19
C HIS A 98 13.84 22.54 -14.26
N GLN A 99 13.38 22.87 -15.48
CA GLN A 99 14.27 23.33 -16.54
C GLN A 99 14.89 24.69 -16.21
N GLN A 100 14.13 25.62 -15.61
CA GLN A 100 14.64 26.92 -15.17
C GLN A 100 15.62 26.82 -14.00
N GLN A 101 15.31 26.02 -12.97
CA GLN A 101 16.22 25.80 -11.83
C GLN A 101 17.52 25.13 -12.26
N HIS A 102 17.45 24.13 -13.13
CA HIS A 102 18.65 23.47 -13.64
C HIS A 102 19.50 24.41 -14.50
N GLN A 103 18.88 25.34 -15.24
CA GLN A 103 19.62 26.34 -16.02
C GLN A 103 20.34 27.37 -15.12
N GLN A 104 19.69 27.80 -14.02
CA GLN A 104 20.28 28.71 -13.04
C GLN A 104 21.44 28.07 -12.28
N GLN A 105 21.26 26.84 -11.76
CA GLN A 105 22.33 26.13 -11.06
C GLN A 105 23.55 25.88 -11.95
N HIS A 106 23.33 25.55 -13.23
CA HIS A 106 24.43 25.34 -14.17
C HIS A 106 25.17 26.64 -14.52
N GLN A 107 24.49 27.79 -14.52
CA GLN A 107 25.12 29.10 -14.68
C GLN A 107 25.94 29.50 -13.44
N GLU A 108 25.42 29.26 -12.24
CA GLU A 108 26.11 29.54 -10.98
C GLU A 108 27.36 28.67 -10.82
N GLN A 109 27.28 27.37 -11.14
CA GLN A 109 28.44 26.46 -11.11
C GLN A 109 29.51 26.85 -12.13
N HIS A 110 29.13 27.33 -13.32
CA HIS A 110 30.11 27.83 -14.29
C HIS A 110 30.80 29.12 -13.83
N GLN A 111 30.08 30.00 -13.12
CA GLN A 111 30.67 31.19 -12.53
C GLN A 111 31.63 30.85 -11.38
N GLU A 112 31.26 29.91 -10.50
CA GLU A 112 32.12 29.44 -9.41
C GLU A 112 33.36 28.70 -9.91
N GLN A 113 33.23 27.84 -10.92
CA GLN A 113 34.37 27.14 -11.53
C GLN A 113 35.33 28.12 -12.22
N SER A 114 34.80 29.15 -12.89
CA SER A 114 35.60 30.21 -13.51
C SER A 114 36.37 31.02 -12.44
N TYR A 115 35.72 31.31 -11.31
CA TYR A 115 36.34 31.99 -10.18
C TYR A 115 37.44 31.14 -9.51
N HIS A 116 37.17 29.84 -9.28
CA HIS A 116 38.16 28.91 -8.73
C HIS A 116 39.34 28.70 -9.68
N GLN A 117 39.12 28.61 -10.99
CA GLN A 117 40.20 28.43 -11.97
C GLN A 117 41.11 29.67 -12.07
N GLN A 118 40.60 30.86 -11.75
CA GLN A 118 41.41 32.08 -11.59
C GLN A 118 42.24 32.06 -10.29
N LEU A 119 41.70 31.53 -9.19
CA LEU A 119 42.41 31.34 -7.91
C LEU A 119 43.53 30.28 -8.00
N PHE A 120 43.30 29.16 -8.69
CA PHE A 120 44.32 28.09 -8.85
C PHE A 120 45.46 28.46 -9.82
N ARG A 121 45.36 29.56 -10.55
CA ARG A 121 46.47 30.11 -11.35
C ARG A 121 47.42 30.99 -10.51
N ALA A 122 47.02 31.39 -9.30
CA ALA A 122 47.82 32.26 -8.43
C ALA A 122 48.77 31.47 -7.50
N ASP A 123 48.41 30.25 -7.11
CA ASP A 123 49.23 29.41 -6.23
C ASP A 123 49.74 28.17 -6.98
N GLY A 124 50.93 28.28 -7.54
CA GLY A 124 51.65 27.13 -8.07
C GLY A 124 52.19 26.24 -6.95
N VAL A 125 52.06 24.91 -7.09
CA VAL A 125 53.10 23.89 -6.82
C VAL A 125 52.54 22.46 -6.99
N GLU A 126 53.23 21.75 -7.87
CA GLU A 126 53.60 20.31 -7.95
C GLU A 126 52.61 19.13 -8.01
N SER A 127 52.93 18.30 -9.01
CA SER A 127 52.34 17.04 -9.45
C SER A 127 52.64 15.87 -8.51
N PHE A 128 51.61 15.13 -8.08
CA PHE A 128 51.76 13.81 -7.49
C PHE A 128 51.50 12.69 -8.51
N ARG A 129 52.50 11.82 -8.64
CA ARG A 129 52.53 10.62 -9.49
C ARG A 129 51.52 9.56 -9.02
N SER A 130 50.92 8.88 -9.99
CA SER A 130 50.08 7.70 -9.83
C SER A 130 50.88 6.45 -9.43
N GLY A 131 50.51 5.83 -8.31
CA GLY A 131 50.97 4.51 -7.89
C GLY A 131 50.06 3.38 -8.42
N PRO A 132 50.54 2.13 -8.54
CA PRO A 132 49.80 1.05 -9.19
C PRO A 132 48.71 0.41 -8.31
N LEU A 133 47.64 -0.04 -8.97
CA LEU A 133 46.44 -0.68 -8.39
C LEU A 133 46.77 -2.01 -7.66
N PRO A 134 46.15 -2.30 -6.49
CA PRO A 134 46.33 -3.57 -5.81
C PRO A 134 45.47 -4.70 -6.40
N ARG A 135 46.07 -5.90 -6.51
CA ARG A 135 45.44 -7.16 -6.92
C ARG A 135 44.41 -7.69 -5.90
N PRO A 136 43.43 -8.51 -6.33
CA PRO A 136 42.33 -8.95 -5.45
C PRO A 136 42.76 -10.08 -4.51
N ARG A 137 42.55 -9.89 -3.20
CA ARG A 137 42.66 -10.94 -2.17
C ARG A 137 41.40 -11.80 -2.17
N ARG A 138 41.56 -13.11 -2.38
CA ARG A 138 40.54 -14.14 -2.12
C ARG A 138 40.57 -14.50 -0.63
N GLY A 139 39.42 -14.35 0.03
CA GLY A 139 39.17 -14.76 1.42
C GLY A 139 37.82 -14.22 1.88
N PRO A 140 37.04 -14.97 2.69
CA PRO A 140 35.70 -14.54 3.09
C PRO A 140 35.80 -13.30 3.97
N LYS A 141 35.26 -12.18 3.49
CA LYS A 141 35.22 -10.93 4.24
C LYS A 141 34.20 -11.08 5.37
N GLN A 142 34.71 -11.17 6.59
CA GLN A 142 33.92 -10.93 7.79
C GLN A 142 33.41 -9.49 7.72
N TRP A 143 32.09 -9.31 7.65
CA TRP A 143 31.46 -8.00 7.63
C TRP A 143 31.82 -7.27 8.94
N SER A 144 32.65 -6.23 8.84
CA SER A 144 32.82 -5.28 9.93
C SER A 144 31.47 -4.62 10.19
N ARG A 145 30.93 -4.76 11.40
CA ARG A 145 29.79 -3.95 11.86
C ARG A 145 30.21 -2.48 11.84
N SER A 146 30.00 -1.82 10.71
CA SER A 146 30.01 -0.36 10.64
C SER A 146 28.87 0.13 11.52
N ARG A 147 29.20 0.96 12.52
CA ARG A 147 28.22 1.74 13.30
C ARG A 147 27.90 3.08 12.62
N ALA A 148 28.47 3.37 11.46
CA ALA A 148 28.13 4.56 10.70
C ALA A 148 26.82 4.30 9.94
N SER A 149 25.84 5.17 10.19
CA SER A 149 24.66 5.27 9.33
C SER A 149 25.16 5.55 7.91
N LEU A 150 24.68 4.79 6.94
CA LEU A 150 24.96 5.10 5.53
C LEU A 150 24.21 6.41 5.22
N GLU A 151 24.93 7.42 4.75
CA GLU A 151 24.35 8.64 4.19
C GLU A 151 23.36 8.26 3.08
N PRO A 152 22.13 8.83 3.06
CA PRO A 152 21.19 8.62 1.97
C PRO A 152 21.82 8.99 0.63
N TYR A 153 21.56 8.21 -0.42
CA TYR A 153 22.04 8.46 -1.78
C TYR A 153 21.36 9.68 -2.45
N LEU A 154 20.43 10.34 -1.76
CA LEU A 154 19.66 11.48 -2.24
C LEU A 154 20.12 12.71 -1.46
N GLU A 155 21.14 13.39 -1.99
CA GLU A 155 21.65 14.64 -1.45
C GLU A 155 20.87 15.80 -2.09
N GLY A 156 20.10 16.52 -1.28
CA GLY A 156 19.48 17.80 -1.65
C GLY A 156 17.96 17.83 -1.51
N GLY A 157 17.47 18.52 -0.48
CA GLY A 157 16.08 18.98 -0.41
C GLY A 157 15.34 18.74 0.91
N GLU A 158 15.90 19.11 2.06
CA GLU A 158 15.11 19.33 3.27
C GLU A 158 14.94 20.84 3.49
N GLN A 159 13.93 21.43 2.83
CA GLN A 159 13.27 22.62 3.38
C GLN A 159 12.09 22.13 4.21
N GLU A 160 12.15 22.44 5.50
CA GLU A 160 11.00 22.40 6.41
C GLU A 160 9.88 23.26 5.83
N GLU A 161 8.90 22.66 5.16
CA GLU A 161 7.51 23.12 5.13
C GLU A 161 6.62 22.07 4.47
N ASP A 162 6.13 21.11 5.26
CA ASP A 162 4.76 20.63 5.08
C ASP A 162 4.23 19.99 6.37
N SER A 163 3.35 20.73 7.05
CA SER A 163 2.54 20.17 8.14
C SER A 163 1.37 19.43 7.50
N PRO A 164 1.12 18.14 7.82
CA PRO A 164 -0.01 17.44 7.23
C PRO A 164 -1.33 18.13 7.56
N GLN A 165 -2.04 18.59 6.53
CA GLN A 165 -3.42 19.07 6.67
C GLN A 165 -4.33 17.86 6.94
N LEU A 166 -4.49 17.52 8.22
CA LEU A 166 -5.52 16.58 8.66
C LEU A 166 -6.92 17.14 8.30
N GLN A 167 -7.53 16.63 7.24
CA GLN A 167 -8.94 16.86 6.93
C GLN A 167 -9.82 16.15 7.95
N HIS A 168 -10.00 16.77 9.12
CA HIS A 168 -11.03 16.41 10.07
C HIS A 168 -12.02 17.57 10.21
N GLN A 169 -12.99 17.62 9.30
CA GLN A 169 -14.04 18.65 9.26
C GLN A 169 -14.93 18.70 10.53
N HIS A 170 -14.78 17.76 11.48
CA HIS A 170 -15.60 17.68 12.69
C HIS A 170 -14.85 17.64 14.04
N THR A 171 -13.53 17.90 14.09
CA THR A 171 -12.78 17.84 15.37
C THR A 171 -12.63 19.20 16.05
N SER A 172 -12.82 19.23 17.38
CA SER A 172 -12.69 20.46 18.17
C SER A 172 -11.23 20.97 18.18
N PRO A 173 -10.98 22.28 18.36
CA PRO A 173 -9.62 22.81 18.42
C PRO A 173 -8.75 22.21 19.53
N ARG A 174 -9.36 21.77 20.63
CA ARG A 174 -8.67 21.10 21.75
C ARG A 174 -8.22 19.70 21.35
N GLU A 175 -9.07 18.98 20.63
CA GLU A 175 -8.80 17.64 20.13
C GLU A 175 -7.72 17.65 19.04
N ARG A 176 -7.74 18.64 18.14
CA ARG A 176 -6.65 18.85 17.17
C ARG A 176 -5.29 19.09 17.82
N ARG A 177 -5.24 19.92 18.87
CA ARG A 177 -3.97 20.12 19.63
C ARG A 177 -3.51 18.85 20.32
N ALA A 178 -4.43 18.10 20.93
CA ALA A 178 -4.11 16.84 21.56
C ALA A 178 -3.54 15.83 20.55
N ILE A 179 -4.18 15.70 19.37
CA ILE A 179 -3.70 14.85 18.27
C ILE A 179 -2.29 15.29 17.84
N ARG A 180 -2.07 16.58 17.57
CA ARG A 180 -0.76 17.10 17.16
C ARG A 180 0.34 16.84 18.19
N ASP A 181 0.07 17.15 19.45
CA ASP A 181 1.03 16.95 20.53
C ASP A 181 1.32 15.45 20.74
N ASN A 182 0.34 14.59 20.51
CA ASN A 182 0.51 13.14 20.58
C ASN A 182 1.31 12.58 19.40
N ILE A 183 1.09 13.07 18.18
CA ILE A 183 1.93 12.76 17.00
C ILE A 183 3.39 13.13 17.28
N TYR A 184 3.62 14.31 17.86
CA TYR A 184 4.96 14.77 18.19
C TYR A 184 5.63 13.92 19.28
N ARG A 185 4.87 13.53 20.33
CA ARG A 185 5.36 12.60 21.36
C ARG A 185 5.65 11.21 20.78
N ASN A 186 4.79 10.71 19.91
CA ASN A 186 4.93 9.42 19.25
C ASN A 186 6.24 9.35 18.43
N ARG A 187 6.55 10.37 17.62
CA ARG A 187 7.81 10.47 16.86
C ARG A 187 9.07 10.44 17.73
N ARG A 188 8.96 10.88 18.98
CA ARG A 188 10.06 10.88 19.96
C ARG A 188 10.18 9.58 20.77
N CYS A 189 9.28 8.62 20.57
CA CYS A 189 9.38 7.35 21.29
C CYS A 189 10.62 6.57 20.89
N ARG A 190 11.29 6.05 21.91
CA ARG A 190 12.46 5.17 21.84
C ARG A 190 12.29 4.09 22.90
N MET A 191 13.13 3.06 22.86
CA MET A 191 13.02 1.95 23.80
C MET A 191 13.15 2.44 25.25
N GLU A 192 14.06 3.36 25.50
CA GLU A 192 14.32 3.95 26.82
C GLU A 192 13.21 4.88 27.34
N THR A 193 12.35 5.43 26.45
CA THR A 193 11.29 6.38 26.83
C THR A 193 9.90 5.76 26.84
N CYS A 194 9.59 4.93 25.84
CA CYS A 194 8.25 4.43 25.57
C CYS A 194 8.12 2.91 25.73
N PHE A 195 9.16 2.22 26.18
CA PHE A 195 9.11 0.79 26.52
C PHE A 195 9.53 0.56 27.97
N ASP A 196 8.77 -0.25 28.71
CA ASP A 196 9.06 -0.62 30.08
C ASP A 196 9.79 -1.96 30.12
N PHE A 197 11.11 -1.89 30.28
CA PHE A 197 11.98 -3.07 30.41
C PHE A 197 11.77 -3.86 31.70
N SER A 198 11.18 -3.27 32.75
CA SER A 198 10.98 -3.97 34.03
C SER A 198 10.06 -5.18 33.87
N ARG A 199 9.10 -5.12 32.94
CA ARG A 199 8.17 -6.21 32.62
C ARG A 199 8.84 -7.42 31.97
N CYS A 200 10.07 -7.27 31.51
CA CYS A 200 10.82 -8.28 30.78
C CYS A 200 11.90 -8.97 31.64
N GLN A 201 12.02 -8.60 32.93
CA GLN A 201 13.03 -9.14 33.84
C GLN A 201 12.91 -10.65 34.09
N SER A 202 11.69 -11.18 34.10
CA SER A 202 11.40 -12.62 34.24
C SER A 202 11.47 -13.39 32.91
N GLY A 203 11.90 -12.72 31.84
CA GLY A 203 11.99 -13.26 30.48
C GLY A 203 11.09 -12.51 29.48
N PHE A 204 11.32 -12.76 28.20
CA PHE A 204 10.55 -12.16 27.13
C PHE A 204 9.30 -13.00 26.82
N ARG A 205 8.15 -12.60 27.38
CA ARG A 205 6.86 -13.23 27.10
C ARG A 205 5.93 -12.30 26.33
N VAL A 206 5.10 -12.86 25.45
CA VAL A 206 4.14 -12.13 24.63
C VAL A 206 2.73 -12.57 24.96
N TYR A 207 1.88 -11.62 25.34
CA TYR A 207 0.46 -11.86 25.55
C TYR A 207 -0.34 -11.33 24.36
N VAL A 208 -1.20 -12.18 23.81
CA VAL A 208 -2.14 -11.80 22.76
C VAL A 208 -3.50 -11.59 23.39
N TYR A 209 -4.08 -10.39 23.22
CA TYR A 209 -5.43 -10.14 23.72
C TYR A 209 -6.44 -11.10 23.07
N PRO A 210 -7.47 -11.56 23.79
CA PRO A 210 -8.55 -12.33 23.18
C PRO A 210 -9.32 -11.45 22.21
N ALA A 211 -9.77 -12.04 21.09
CA ALA A 211 -10.74 -11.38 20.22
C ALA A 211 -12.08 -11.24 20.96
N GLN A 212 -12.74 -10.10 20.80
CA GLN A 212 -14.08 -9.83 21.32
C GLN A 212 -15.14 -10.43 20.39
N ARG A 213 -16.37 -10.59 20.91
CA ARG A 213 -17.48 -11.11 20.10
C ARG A 213 -17.83 -10.12 18.99
N GLY A 214 -17.98 -10.62 17.76
CA GLY A 214 -18.26 -9.81 16.58
C GLY A 214 -17.03 -9.28 15.87
N ASP A 215 -15.83 -9.60 16.36
CA ASP A 215 -14.59 -9.20 15.70
C ASP A 215 -14.36 -10.02 14.43
N ALA A 216 -14.49 -9.36 13.28
CA ALA A 216 -13.98 -9.89 12.03
C ALA A 216 -12.46 -9.67 11.99
N VAL A 217 -11.69 -10.76 11.92
CA VAL A 217 -10.23 -10.72 11.78
C VAL A 217 -9.86 -11.39 10.47
N SER A 218 -9.07 -10.72 9.63
CA SER A 218 -8.61 -11.26 8.35
C SER A 218 -7.79 -12.55 8.56
N GLU A 219 -7.82 -13.44 7.58
CA GLU A 219 -7.01 -14.67 7.61
C GLU A 219 -5.52 -14.36 7.81
N SER A 220 -5.04 -13.27 7.20
CA SER A 220 -3.64 -12.84 7.33
C SER A 220 -3.30 -12.45 8.77
N TYR A 221 -4.17 -11.69 9.44
CA TYR A 221 -3.91 -11.32 10.83
C TYR A 221 -4.10 -12.51 11.77
N GLN A 222 -5.07 -13.38 11.51
CA GLN A 222 -5.21 -14.64 12.25
C GLN A 222 -3.93 -15.48 12.17
N LYS A 223 -3.29 -15.58 11.00
CA LYS A 223 -2.00 -16.28 10.85
C LYS A 223 -0.90 -15.65 11.73
N ILE A 224 -0.79 -14.33 11.77
CA ILE A 224 0.18 -13.62 12.63
C ILE A 224 -0.09 -13.93 14.11
N LEU A 225 -1.34 -13.81 14.56
CA LEU A 225 -1.71 -14.08 15.95
C LEU A 225 -1.46 -15.54 16.33
N SER A 226 -1.76 -16.49 15.44
CA SER A 226 -1.51 -17.92 15.65
C SER A 226 -0.02 -18.23 15.73
N ALA A 227 0.80 -17.66 14.84
CA ALA A 227 2.26 -17.83 14.88
C ALA A 227 2.86 -17.35 16.22
N ILE A 228 2.34 -16.24 16.77
CA ILE A 228 2.76 -15.74 18.09
C ILE A 228 2.31 -16.70 19.20
N LYS A 229 1.04 -17.13 19.19
CA LYS A 229 0.46 -18.03 20.22
C LYS A 229 1.12 -19.41 20.26
N GLU A 230 1.53 -19.93 19.11
CA GLU A 230 2.24 -21.21 18.98
C GLU A 230 3.73 -21.12 19.34
N SER A 231 4.28 -19.90 19.47
CA SER A 231 5.68 -19.70 19.82
C SER A 231 5.95 -19.95 21.31
N ARG A 232 7.20 -20.30 21.65
CA ARG A 232 7.66 -20.43 23.05
C ARG A 232 7.57 -19.14 23.86
N PHE A 233 7.44 -17.99 23.20
CA PHE A 233 7.35 -16.69 23.86
C PHE A 233 5.94 -16.40 24.35
N HIS A 234 4.92 -17.10 23.87
CA HIS A 234 3.54 -16.87 24.30
C HIS A 234 3.34 -17.08 25.81
N THR A 235 2.45 -16.28 26.40
CA THR A 235 1.89 -16.48 27.74
C THR A 235 0.38 -16.19 27.72
N SER A 236 -0.40 -17.02 28.41
CA SER A 236 -1.82 -16.74 28.67
C SER A 236 -2.03 -15.83 29.89
N ASP A 237 -0.99 -15.61 30.69
CA ASP A 237 -1.01 -14.77 31.87
C ASP A 237 -0.45 -13.37 31.53
N PRO A 238 -1.29 -12.32 31.52
CA PRO A 238 -0.86 -10.97 31.16
C PRO A 238 0.10 -10.33 32.16
N ALA A 239 0.09 -10.77 33.43
CA ALA A 239 1.01 -10.25 34.45
C ALA A 239 2.46 -10.67 34.17
N LYS A 240 2.65 -11.79 33.46
CA LYS A 240 3.97 -12.30 33.05
C LYS A 240 4.43 -11.78 31.69
N ALA A 241 3.58 -11.07 30.97
CA ALA A 241 3.90 -10.58 29.64
C ALA A 241 4.95 -9.47 29.70
N CYS A 242 5.93 -9.49 28.80
CA CYS A 242 6.81 -8.36 28.50
C CYS A 242 6.20 -7.49 27.40
N LEU A 243 5.58 -8.12 26.39
CA LEU A 243 4.97 -7.46 25.22
C LEU A 243 3.50 -7.85 25.07
N PHE A 244 2.68 -6.93 24.57
CA PHE A 244 1.27 -7.14 24.29
C PHE A 244 0.94 -6.95 22.80
N VAL A 245 0.05 -7.79 22.28
CA VAL A 245 -0.42 -7.71 20.89
C VAL A 245 -1.96 -7.68 20.87
N PRO A 246 -2.58 -6.56 20.43
CA PRO A 246 -4.03 -6.46 20.27
C PRO A 246 -4.58 -7.47 19.25
N ALA A 247 -5.69 -8.15 19.54
CA ALA A 247 -6.44 -8.91 18.53
C ALA A 247 -7.42 -8.03 17.74
N VAL A 248 -6.99 -6.81 17.40
CA VAL A 248 -7.73 -5.87 16.56
C VAL A 248 -7.00 -5.78 15.22
N ASP A 249 -7.67 -6.16 14.13
CA ASP A 249 -7.05 -6.18 12.82
C ASP A 249 -6.76 -4.75 12.34
N THR A 250 -5.48 -4.47 12.20
CA THR A 250 -4.92 -3.16 11.79
C THR A 250 -3.99 -3.30 10.59
N LEU A 251 -3.98 -4.49 9.97
CA LEU A 251 -3.11 -4.78 8.83
C LEU A 251 -3.42 -3.87 7.66
N ASP A 252 -4.70 -3.58 7.43
CA ASP A 252 -5.17 -2.73 6.35
C ASP A 252 -5.91 -1.51 6.90
N ARG A 253 -5.32 -0.33 6.67
CA ARG A 253 -5.87 0.96 7.09
C ARG A 253 -6.29 1.83 5.92
N ASP A 254 -6.44 1.23 4.74
CA ASP A 254 -7.13 1.86 3.62
C ASP A 254 -8.63 1.91 3.88
N LEU A 255 -9.23 3.11 3.85
CA LEU A 255 -10.66 3.32 4.08
C LEU A 255 -11.55 2.58 3.07
N LEU A 256 -11.03 2.29 1.88
CA LEU A 256 -11.74 1.57 0.81
C LEU A 256 -11.63 0.05 0.96
N SER A 257 -10.77 -0.44 1.85
CA SER A 257 -10.58 -1.87 2.04
C SER A 257 -11.76 -2.52 2.75
N ALA A 258 -12.21 -3.66 2.23
CA ALA A 258 -13.17 -4.53 2.93
C ALA A 258 -12.65 -5.06 4.28
N GLN A 259 -11.34 -4.96 4.54
CA GLN A 259 -10.70 -5.37 5.79
C GLN A 259 -10.51 -4.20 6.76
N TYR A 260 -10.95 -2.99 6.41
CA TYR A 260 -10.81 -1.81 7.25
C TYR A 260 -11.69 -1.90 8.51
N VAL A 261 -11.04 -1.94 9.67
CA VAL A 261 -11.74 -1.93 10.96
C VAL A 261 -12.03 -0.49 11.40
N GLN A 262 -13.28 -0.04 11.26
CA GLN A 262 -13.71 1.33 11.58
C GLN A 262 -13.51 1.70 13.06
N ASN A 263 -13.84 0.78 13.97
CA ASN A 263 -13.79 1.00 15.42
C ASN A 263 -12.46 0.56 16.06
N ALA A 264 -11.36 0.51 15.30
CA ALA A 264 -10.05 0.08 15.80
C ALA A 264 -9.60 0.92 17.02
N ARG A 265 -9.76 2.25 16.96
CA ARG A 265 -9.40 3.18 18.04
C ARG A 265 -10.08 2.83 19.37
N SER A 266 -11.41 2.76 19.38
CA SER A 266 -12.16 2.52 20.61
C SER A 266 -11.93 1.11 21.15
N ARG A 267 -11.73 0.13 20.26
CA ARG A 267 -11.42 -1.25 20.66
C ARG A 267 -10.03 -1.38 21.28
N ILE A 268 -9.02 -0.71 20.73
CA ILE A 268 -7.65 -0.72 21.29
C ILE A 268 -7.61 0.06 22.61
N GLN A 269 -8.22 1.24 22.67
CA GLN A 269 -8.21 2.08 23.88
C GLN A 269 -9.00 1.48 25.05
N SER A 270 -9.95 0.59 24.79
CA SER A 270 -10.69 -0.13 25.84
C SER A 270 -9.97 -1.38 26.38
N LEU A 271 -8.79 -1.72 25.85
CA LEU A 271 -8.02 -2.87 26.34
C LEU A 271 -7.52 -2.61 27.77
N PRO A 272 -7.72 -3.55 28.72
CA PRO A 272 -7.45 -3.32 30.15
C PRO A 272 -6.02 -2.89 30.50
N MET A 273 -5.01 -3.22 29.68
CA MET A 273 -3.62 -2.85 29.93
C MET A 273 -3.03 -1.99 28.83
N TRP A 274 -3.83 -1.36 27.98
CA TRP A 274 -3.35 -0.57 26.84
C TRP A 274 -2.23 0.41 27.25
N ASN A 275 -2.37 1.06 28.41
CA ASN A 275 -1.33 1.93 29.01
C ASN A 275 -0.72 2.92 28.01
N ASP A 276 -1.58 3.60 27.27
CA ASP A 276 -1.19 4.53 26.20
C ASP A 276 -0.23 3.89 25.18
N GLY A 277 -0.36 2.59 24.91
CA GLY A 277 0.47 1.84 23.96
C GLY A 277 1.79 1.32 24.53
N LYS A 278 2.16 1.62 25.77
CA LYS A 278 3.44 1.18 26.35
C LYS A 278 3.55 -0.35 26.35
N ASN A 279 4.64 -0.90 25.82
CA ASN A 279 4.86 -2.34 25.60
C ASN A 279 3.84 -3.03 24.66
N HIS A 280 3.15 -2.28 23.79
CA HIS A 280 2.27 -2.85 22.77
C HIS A 280 2.95 -2.86 21.41
N LEU A 281 2.62 -3.87 20.60
CA LEU A 281 3.01 -3.97 19.19
C LEU A 281 1.76 -3.99 18.31
N ILE A 282 1.69 -3.05 17.38
CA ILE A 282 0.63 -2.97 16.36
C ILE A 282 1.20 -3.39 15.01
N PHE A 283 0.45 -4.15 14.23
CA PHE A 283 0.85 -4.59 12.89
C PHE A 283 0.14 -3.78 11.81
N ASN A 284 0.88 -3.36 10.78
CA ASN A 284 0.32 -2.75 9.59
C ASN A 284 1.06 -3.22 8.34
N LEU A 285 0.34 -3.73 7.35
CA LEU A 285 0.90 -4.20 6.08
C LEU A 285 0.54 -3.28 4.92
N TYR A 286 -0.63 -2.65 4.97
CA TYR A 286 -1.16 -1.81 3.91
C TYR A 286 -1.45 -0.41 4.47
N SER A 287 -0.79 0.58 3.88
CA SER A 287 -0.84 2.00 4.25
C SER A 287 -1.62 2.81 3.22
N GLY A 288 -2.70 2.24 2.67
CA GLY A 288 -3.52 2.88 1.64
C GLY A 288 -3.22 2.42 0.21
N THR A 289 -4.06 2.89 -0.71
CA THR A 289 -3.97 2.66 -2.15
C THR A 289 -3.79 4.00 -2.85
N TRP A 290 -3.05 4.04 -3.96
CA TRP A 290 -2.91 5.24 -4.78
C TRP A 290 -4.30 5.82 -5.15
N PRO A 291 -4.48 7.16 -5.14
CA PRO A 291 -3.49 8.19 -4.81
C PRO A 291 -3.33 8.45 -3.29
N ASP A 292 -4.22 7.89 -2.48
CA ASP A 292 -4.40 8.20 -1.05
C ASP A 292 -3.57 7.29 -0.13
N TYR A 293 -2.26 7.20 -0.38
CA TYR A 293 -1.35 6.56 0.58
C TYR A 293 -1.35 7.36 1.89
N SER A 294 -1.66 6.70 3.00
CA SER A 294 -1.64 7.28 4.34
C SER A 294 -0.65 6.53 5.22
N GLU A 295 0.41 7.23 5.65
CA GLU A 295 1.36 6.68 6.61
C GLU A 295 0.75 6.53 8.01
N GLU A 296 -0.37 7.20 8.27
CA GLU A 296 -1.09 7.17 9.52
C GLU A 296 -2.12 6.03 9.56
N LEU A 297 -2.22 5.34 10.69
CA LEU A 297 -3.18 4.26 10.91
C LEU A 297 -4.63 4.75 11.10
N GLY A 298 -4.86 6.07 11.06
CA GLY A 298 -6.16 6.67 11.33
C GLY A 298 -6.58 6.66 12.81
N PHE A 299 -5.64 6.38 13.73
CA PHE A 299 -5.86 6.51 15.18
C PHE A 299 -4.54 6.72 15.93
N GLU A 300 -4.64 7.22 17.16
CA GLU A 300 -3.50 7.45 18.04
C GLU A 300 -2.96 6.12 18.59
N VAL A 301 -1.73 5.78 18.20
CA VAL A 301 -1.02 4.58 18.70
C VAL A 301 -0.30 4.79 20.03
N GLY A 302 -0.22 6.05 20.48
CA GLY A 302 0.50 6.43 21.70
C GLY A 302 1.97 5.99 21.65
N GLN A 303 2.37 5.23 22.67
CA GLN A 303 3.71 4.69 22.91
C GLN A 303 3.91 3.29 22.33
N ALA A 304 2.96 2.77 21.52
CA ALA A 304 3.10 1.45 20.92
C ALA A 304 4.18 1.42 19.85
N MET A 305 4.86 0.28 19.73
CA MET A 305 5.74 -0.04 18.62
C MET A 305 4.91 -0.44 17.40
N LEU A 306 5.42 -0.15 16.21
CA LEU A 306 4.80 -0.54 14.95
C LEU A 306 5.63 -1.60 14.24
N ALA A 307 5.01 -2.74 13.93
CA ALA A 307 5.50 -3.69 12.96
C ALA A 307 4.87 -3.36 11.60
N LYS A 308 5.60 -2.61 10.76
CA LYS A 308 5.06 -2.00 9.55
C LYS A 308 5.77 -2.48 8.29
N ALA A 309 5.00 -2.85 7.27
CA ALA A 309 5.53 -3.01 5.91
C ALA A 309 5.57 -1.66 5.19
N SER A 310 6.53 -1.49 4.29
CA SER A 310 6.74 -0.22 3.56
C SER A 310 6.91 0.99 4.50
N ALA A 311 7.56 0.79 5.65
CA ALA A 311 7.81 1.88 6.59
C ALA A 311 8.67 2.97 5.93
N ASP A 312 8.17 4.20 5.93
CA ASP A 312 8.88 5.36 5.40
C ASP A 312 10.02 5.78 6.36
N THR A 313 11.07 6.38 5.82
CA THR A 313 12.25 6.77 6.61
C THR A 313 12.00 7.94 7.55
N VAL A 314 10.93 8.71 7.36
CA VAL A 314 10.60 9.91 8.13
C VAL A 314 9.86 9.55 9.43
N ASN A 315 8.93 8.59 9.39
CA ASN A 315 8.12 8.18 10.53
C ASN A 315 8.62 6.91 11.21
N PHE A 316 9.43 6.09 10.54
CA PHE A 316 10.01 4.90 11.15
C PHE A 316 10.93 5.28 12.32
N ARG A 317 10.67 4.75 13.53
CA ARG A 317 11.49 5.02 14.72
C ARG A 317 12.59 3.96 14.84
N PRO A 318 13.86 4.28 14.55
CA PRO A 318 14.92 3.29 14.55
C PRO A 318 15.11 2.67 15.93
N ASN A 319 15.33 1.35 15.97
CA ASN A 319 15.48 0.55 17.19
C ASN A 319 14.22 0.48 18.08
N PHE A 320 13.07 1.01 17.63
CA PHE A 320 11.81 0.96 18.35
C PHE A 320 10.71 0.31 17.51
N ASP A 321 10.56 0.75 16.26
CA ASP A 321 9.68 0.11 15.28
C ASP A 321 10.37 -1.07 14.60
N ILE A 322 9.56 -1.93 13.99
CA ILE A 322 9.99 -3.15 13.32
C ILE A 322 9.57 -3.07 11.86
N SER A 323 10.55 -2.98 10.96
CA SER A 323 10.29 -3.14 9.53
C SER A 323 10.05 -4.61 9.22
N ILE A 324 8.88 -4.93 8.68
CA ILE A 324 8.50 -6.29 8.27
C ILE A 324 8.23 -6.32 6.76
N PRO A 325 8.45 -7.47 6.09
CA PRO A 325 8.09 -7.58 4.69
C PRO A 325 6.56 -7.58 4.51
N LEU A 326 6.11 -7.16 3.33
CA LEU A 326 4.71 -7.32 2.94
C LEU A 326 4.45 -8.77 2.59
N PHE A 327 3.58 -9.44 3.37
CA PHE A 327 3.19 -10.82 3.12
C PHE A 327 1.99 -10.87 2.16
N PRO A 328 2.04 -11.70 1.09
CA PRO A 328 0.85 -11.98 0.29
C PRO A 328 -0.19 -12.73 1.14
N LYS A 329 -1.47 -12.63 0.78
CA LYS A 329 -2.58 -13.26 1.53
C LYS A 329 -2.42 -14.78 1.62
N GLU A 330 -1.87 -15.37 0.57
CA GLU A 330 -1.62 -16.80 0.41
C GLU A 330 -0.36 -17.26 1.16
N HIS A 331 0.36 -16.36 1.84
CA HIS A 331 1.55 -16.73 2.59
C HIS A 331 1.20 -17.82 3.62
N PRO A 332 1.93 -18.96 3.63
CA PRO A 332 1.61 -20.05 4.52
C PRO A 332 1.95 -19.68 5.97
N LEU A 333 1.20 -20.25 6.92
CA LEU A 333 1.45 -20.04 8.35
C LEU A 333 2.83 -20.59 8.78
N LYS A 334 3.25 -21.69 8.17
CA LYS A 334 4.53 -22.37 8.43
C LYS A 334 5.22 -22.63 7.09
N GLY A 335 6.55 -22.65 7.09
CA GLY A 335 7.31 -23.09 5.93
C GLY A 335 6.94 -24.53 5.54
N GLU A 336 7.06 -24.87 4.26
CA GLU A 336 6.82 -26.23 3.78
C GLU A 336 7.68 -27.25 4.53
N ALA A 337 7.05 -28.35 4.95
CA ALA A 337 7.61 -29.34 5.88
C ALA A 337 8.88 -30.06 5.39
N GLN A 338 9.26 -29.91 4.12
CA GLN A 338 10.49 -30.49 3.56
C GLN A 338 11.77 -29.71 3.89
N ALA A 339 11.67 -28.43 4.26
CA ALA A 339 12.82 -27.68 4.77
C ALA A 339 12.79 -27.77 6.30
N GLY A 340 13.45 -28.82 6.80
CA GLY A 340 13.76 -29.17 8.19
C GLY A 340 13.12 -28.29 9.26
N TYR A 341 12.38 -28.93 10.18
CA TYR A 341 12.04 -28.40 11.48
C TYR A 341 13.09 -27.36 11.89
N VAL A 342 12.71 -26.08 11.93
CA VAL A 342 13.43 -25.15 12.79
C VAL A 342 13.11 -25.67 14.18
N ALA A 343 13.86 -26.70 14.58
CA ALA A 343 14.02 -27.07 15.97
C ALA A 343 14.30 -25.74 16.64
N LEU A 344 13.45 -25.37 17.60
CA LEU A 344 13.44 -24.13 18.35
C LEU A 344 14.84 -23.80 18.86
N SER A 345 15.67 -23.25 17.99
CA SER A 345 17.07 -22.98 18.19
C SER A 345 17.19 -21.48 18.21
N ASP A 346 17.84 -20.99 19.26
CA ASP A 346 18.22 -19.58 19.37
C ASP A 346 19.26 -19.18 18.31
N ALA A 347 19.84 -20.15 17.59
CA ALA A 347 20.74 -19.88 16.48
C ALA A 347 19.93 -19.51 15.22
N PRO A 348 20.24 -18.38 14.57
CA PRO A 348 19.69 -18.07 13.25
C PRO A 348 19.95 -19.24 12.29
N PRO A 349 18.96 -19.67 11.49
CA PRO A 349 19.21 -20.72 10.51
C PRO A 349 20.34 -20.29 9.56
N SER A 350 21.16 -21.23 9.10
CA SER A 350 22.16 -20.94 8.06
C SER A 350 21.43 -20.56 6.77
N ARG A 351 21.36 -19.26 6.46
CA ARG A 351 20.72 -18.75 5.25
C ARG A 351 21.76 -18.66 4.15
N LYS A 352 21.52 -19.34 3.02
CA LYS A 352 22.32 -19.16 1.80
C LYS A 352 22.17 -17.74 1.26
N TYR A 353 20.95 -17.22 1.25
CA TYR A 353 20.64 -15.90 0.72
C TYR A 353 20.61 -14.87 1.84
N LEU A 354 21.37 -13.79 1.65
CA LEU A 354 21.35 -12.60 2.49
C LEU A 354 20.09 -11.76 2.21
N LEU A 355 19.76 -11.57 0.93
CA LEU A 355 18.62 -10.77 0.49
C LEU A 355 17.97 -11.40 -0.75
N VAL A 356 16.65 -11.54 -0.71
CA VAL A 356 15.86 -11.96 -1.87
C VAL A 356 14.71 -10.99 -2.05
N PHE A 357 14.58 -10.47 -3.27
CA PHE A 357 13.43 -9.68 -3.68
C PHE A 357 12.84 -10.31 -4.94
N LYS A 358 11.52 -10.52 -4.94
CA LYS A 358 10.76 -10.89 -6.13
C LYS A 358 9.61 -9.90 -6.29
N GLY A 359 9.63 -9.07 -7.33
CA GLY A 359 8.60 -8.04 -7.50
C GLY A 359 8.56 -7.36 -8.87
N LYS A 360 7.69 -6.35 -8.99
CA LYS A 360 7.57 -5.53 -10.20
C LYS A 360 8.62 -4.41 -10.23
N ARG A 361 9.16 -4.12 -11.41
CA ARG A 361 10.03 -2.99 -11.72
C ARG A 361 9.28 -2.06 -12.66
N TYR A 362 9.08 -0.81 -12.25
CA TYR A 362 8.36 0.16 -13.05
C TYR A 362 9.32 0.77 -14.07
N LEU A 363 8.92 0.75 -15.34
CA LEU A 363 9.72 1.32 -16.42
C LEU A 363 9.60 2.85 -16.47
N THR A 364 8.48 3.38 -15.99
CA THR A 364 8.14 4.80 -15.94
C THR A 364 7.36 5.11 -14.66
N GLY A 365 7.20 6.40 -14.34
CA GLY A 365 6.40 6.86 -13.20
C GLY A 365 7.12 6.82 -11.85
N ILE A 366 6.39 7.13 -10.79
CA ILE A 366 6.91 7.26 -9.43
C ILE A 366 7.51 5.93 -8.95
N GLY A 367 8.73 5.99 -8.40
CA GLY A 367 9.46 4.83 -7.88
C GLY A 367 10.13 3.97 -8.96
N SER A 368 10.06 4.33 -10.24
CA SER A 368 10.80 3.65 -11.32
C SER A 368 12.31 3.72 -11.12
N GLU A 369 12.85 4.90 -10.79
CA GLU A 369 14.28 5.09 -10.51
C GLU A 369 14.78 4.21 -9.36
N THR A 370 14.12 4.26 -8.20
CA THR A 370 14.48 3.46 -7.03
C THR A 370 14.46 1.96 -7.36
N ARG A 371 13.41 1.47 -8.03
CA ARG A 371 13.29 0.05 -8.41
C ARG A 371 14.33 -0.35 -9.47
N ASN A 372 14.70 0.57 -10.36
CA ASN A 372 15.75 0.34 -11.35
C ASN A 372 17.14 0.26 -10.70
N ALA A 373 17.39 1.08 -9.68
CA ALA A 373 18.65 1.10 -8.94
C ALA A 373 18.91 -0.20 -8.17
N LEU A 374 17.84 -0.86 -7.67
CA LEU A 374 17.98 -2.11 -6.92
C LEU A 374 18.80 -3.15 -7.69
N TYR A 375 18.64 -3.27 -9.01
CA TYR A 375 19.41 -4.23 -9.81
C TYR A 375 20.94 -4.18 -9.59
N HIS A 376 21.51 -3.01 -9.26
CA HIS A 376 22.95 -2.87 -9.05
C HIS A 376 23.48 -3.63 -7.82
N ILE A 377 22.62 -3.98 -6.86
CA ILE A 377 23.01 -4.81 -5.71
C ILE A 377 22.85 -6.32 -5.98
N HIS A 378 22.26 -6.72 -7.11
CA HIS A 378 22.13 -8.12 -7.48
C HIS A 378 23.49 -8.72 -7.84
N ASN A 379 23.91 -9.77 -7.11
CA ASN A 379 25.20 -10.44 -7.34
C ASN A 379 25.08 -11.88 -7.85
N GLY A 380 23.86 -12.42 -7.95
CA GLY A 380 23.61 -13.77 -8.44
C GLY A 380 24.02 -14.90 -7.49
N ASP A 381 24.42 -14.59 -6.25
CA ASP A 381 24.88 -15.56 -5.25
C ASP A 381 24.00 -15.53 -4.00
N ASP A 382 24.21 -14.54 -3.12
CA ASP A 382 23.48 -14.36 -1.87
C ASP A 382 22.53 -13.15 -1.86
N ILE A 383 22.62 -12.26 -2.88
CA ILE A 383 21.69 -11.14 -3.10
C ILE A 383 20.99 -11.35 -4.45
N LEU A 384 19.74 -11.80 -4.40
CA LEU A 384 18.92 -12.11 -5.56
C LEU A 384 17.79 -11.09 -5.73
N LEU A 385 17.77 -10.38 -6.87
CA LEU A 385 16.67 -9.51 -7.23
C LEU A 385 16.03 -9.99 -8.53
N LEU A 386 14.86 -10.59 -8.39
CA LEU A 386 14.07 -11.14 -9.48
C LEU A 386 12.94 -10.16 -9.79
N THR A 387 13.06 -9.43 -10.88
CA THR A 387 12.08 -8.39 -11.23
C THR A 387 11.33 -8.70 -12.51
N THR A 388 10.06 -8.30 -12.59
CA THR A 388 9.31 -8.25 -13.85
C THR A 388 9.03 -6.80 -14.23
N CYS A 389 9.23 -6.45 -15.49
CA CYS A 389 8.87 -5.14 -16.03
C CYS A 389 7.40 -5.07 -16.46
N LYS A 390 6.65 -6.17 -16.36
CA LYS A 390 5.23 -6.22 -16.72
C LYS A 390 4.39 -5.49 -15.67
N HIS A 391 4.16 -4.20 -15.88
CA HIS A 391 3.38 -3.34 -15.00
C HIS A 391 2.54 -2.32 -15.77
N GLY A 392 1.23 -2.29 -15.53
CA GLY A 392 0.30 -1.45 -16.29
C GLY A 392 0.03 -2.00 -17.70
N LYS A 393 -0.77 -1.28 -18.48
CA LYS A 393 -1.11 -1.66 -19.87
C LYS A 393 0.01 -1.28 -20.86
N ASP A 394 0.78 -0.22 -20.57
CA ASP A 394 1.77 0.35 -21.49
C ASP A 394 3.22 -0.10 -21.28
N TRP A 395 3.47 -1.13 -20.45
CA TRP A 395 4.85 -1.57 -20.18
C TRP A 395 5.61 -1.98 -21.45
N GLU A 396 4.92 -2.51 -22.45
CA GLU A 396 5.52 -2.91 -23.74
C GLU A 396 6.08 -1.70 -24.50
N ARG A 397 5.41 -0.54 -24.40
CA ARG A 397 5.83 0.70 -25.06
C ARG A 397 7.10 1.28 -24.44
N HIS A 398 7.28 1.08 -23.15
CA HIS A 398 8.43 1.59 -22.39
C HIS A 398 9.53 0.53 -22.18
N LYS A 399 9.42 -0.61 -22.86
CA LYS A 399 10.32 -1.75 -22.71
C LYS A 399 11.78 -1.36 -22.97
N ASP A 400 12.61 -1.50 -21.95
CA ASP A 400 14.06 -1.33 -22.05
C ASP A 400 14.78 -2.62 -22.47
N SER A 401 16.09 -2.52 -22.71
CA SER A 401 16.93 -3.64 -23.12
C SER A 401 17.09 -4.73 -22.05
N ARG A 402 16.73 -4.47 -20.79
CA ARG A 402 16.87 -5.41 -19.67
C ARG A 402 15.60 -6.24 -19.47
N CYS A 403 14.44 -5.70 -19.83
CA CYS A 403 13.11 -6.24 -19.55
C CYS A 403 12.89 -7.70 -19.96
N ASP A 404 13.42 -8.16 -21.10
CA ASP A 404 13.30 -9.57 -21.51
C ASP A 404 14.03 -10.53 -20.57
N ARG A 405 15.25 -10.16 -20.17
CA ARG A 405 16.06 -10.94 -19.24
C ARG A 405 15.44 -10.95 -17.85
N ASP A 406 14.97 -9.80 -17.38
CA ASP A 406 14.26 -9.64 -16.11
C ASP A 406 13.05 -10.58 -16.04
N ASN A 407 12.18 -10.54 -17.06
CA ASN A 407 10.99 -11.37 -17.14
C ASN A 407 11.30 -12.87 -17.17
N LEU A 408 12.36 -13.27 -17.88
CA LEU A 408 12.80 -14.66 -17.94
C LEU A 408 13.29 -15.16 -16.58
N GLN A 409 14.06 -14.34 -15.85
CA GLN A 409 14.54 -14.68 -14.51
C GLN A 409 13.41 -14.68 -13.48
N TYR A 410 12.45 -13.76 -13.60
CA TYR A 410 11.30 -13.67 -12.70
C TYR A 410 10.35 -14.88 -12.79
N SER A 411 10.21 -15.45 -13.99
CA SER A 411 9.31 -16.58 -14.24
C SER A 411 9.90 -17.93 -13.82
N ARG A 412 11.21 -17.98 -13.56
CA ARG A 412 11.86 -19.12 -12.89
C ARG A 412 11.52 -19.10 -11.39
#